data_AF-A0A2N3FJR2-F1
#
_entry.id   AF-A0A2N3FJR2-F1
#
_cell.length_a   1.000
_cell.length_b   1.000
_cell.length_c   1.000
_cell.angle_alpha   90.00
_cell.angle_beta   90.00
_cell.angle_gamma   90.00
#
_symmetry.space_group_name_H-M   'P 1'
#
loop_
_entity.id
_entity.type
_entity.pdbx_description
1 polymer ?
#
loop_
_entity_poly.entity_id
_entity_poly.type
_entity_poly.pdbx_seq_one_letter_code
_entity_poly.pdbx_strand_id
1 'polypeptide(L)'
;MRPISPRAKTVLMSGIGFAAVVAAAAILVTPPDEKLGTMVRFVMFHGASTWVNMATFTLAGVFGVAYLLGQGGARRWGESLRWASLPLWTINSILGLLSMQMIWGGILWTEPRLGMTFGVLGGAMVIFAVQMLFDAPKVTAALDALLAGTLWTLVLVLPNLFHPDSPIFQSGNWAYIGGFLGMVAGVGIATACIVTLVARRTVAE
;
A
#
# COMPACT_ATOMS: atom_id res chain seq x y z
N MET A 1 2.52 7.20 -24.22
CA MET A 1 2.12 5.87 -23.69
C MET A 1 0.91 5.39 -24.46
N ARG A 2 0.87 4.13 -24.94
CA ARG A 2 -0.27 3.65 -25.76
C ARG A 2 -1.52 3.40 -24.91
N PRO A 3 -2.71 3.86 -25.35
CA PRO A 3 -3.99 3.54 -24.70
C PRO A 3 -4.20 2.04 -24.46
N ILE A 4 -5.00 1.69 -23.45
CA ILE A 4 -5.41 0.31 -23.20
C ILE A 4 -6.44 -0.11 -24.26
N SER A 5 -6.27 -1.30 -24.84
CA SER A 5 -7.29 -1.89 -25.72
C SER A 5 -8.49 -2.39 -24.90
N PRO A 6 -9.70 -2.47 -25.48
CA PRO A 6 -10.88 -2.96 -24.77
C PRO A 6 -10.65 -4.33 -24.11
N ARG A 7 -10.00 -5.26 -24.81
CA ARG A 7 -9.63 -6.58 -24.27
C ARG A 7 -8.71 -6.48 -23.05
N ALA A 8 -7.67 -5.64 -23.12
CA ALA A 8 -6.76 -5.44 -21.99
C ALA A 8 -7.46 -4.79 -20.80
N LYS A 9 -8.41 -3.87 -21.03
CA LYS A 9 -9.24 -3.29 -19.96
C LYS A 9 -10.05 -4.36 -19.26
N THR A 10 -10.72 -5.23 -20.01
CA THR A 10 -11.49 -6.35 -19.45
C THR A 10 -10.60 -7.29 -18.64
N VAL A 11 -9.42 -7.64 -19.16
CA VAL A 11 -8.47 -8.50 -18.42
C VAL A 11 -8.04 -7.87 -17.10
N LEU A 12 -7.72 -6.57 -17.07
CA LEU A 12 -7.33 -5.87 -15.85
C LEU A 12 -8.49 -5.79 -14.84
N MET A 13 -9.71 -5.50 -15.31
CA MET A 13 -10.93 -5.51 -14.49
C MET A 13 -11.19 -6.90 -13.88
N SER A 14 -11.14 -7.96 -14.68
CA SER A 14 -11.26 -9.34 -14.19
C SER A 14 -10.14 -9.71 -13.23
N GLY A 15 -8.92 -9.22 -13.47
CA GLY A 15 -7.77 -9.38 -12.59
C GLY A 15 -8.01 -8.80 -11.19
N ILE A 16 -8.64 -7.62 -11.10
CA ILE A 16 -9.02 -7.02 -9.80
C ILE A 16 -10.00 -7.93 -9.06
N GLY A 17 -11.05 -8.40 -9.75
CA GLY A 17 -12.05 -9.29 -9.14
C GLY A 17 -11.45 -10.62 -8.67
N PHE A 18 -10.62 -11.25 -9.50
CA PHE A 18 -9.90 -12.47 -9.14
C PHE A 18 -8.97 -12.26 -7.94
N ALA A 19 -8.20 -11.16 -7.94
CA ALA A 19 -7.28 -10.85 -6.86
C ALA A 19 -7.99 -10.58 -5.52
N ALA A 20 -9.18 -9.96 -5.55
CA ALA A 20 -10.04 -9.81 -4.38
C ALA A 20 -10.52 -11.17 -3.83
N VAL A 21 -10.91 -12.10 -4.71
CA VAL A 21 -11.28 -13.48 -4.32
C VAL A 21 -10.09 -14.21 -3.70
N VAL A 22 -8.89 -14.08 -4.26
CA VAL A 22 -7.66 -14.68 -3.70
C VAL A 22 -7.38 -14.13 -2.30
N ALA A 23 -7.44 -12.81 -2.11
CA ALA A 23 -7.24 -12.20 -0.80
C ALA A 23 -8.29 -12.69 0.22
N ALA A 24 -9.57 -12.73 -0.17
CA ALA A 24 -10.65 -13.21 0.69
C ALA A 24 -10.49 -14.69 1.04
N ALA A 25 -10.14 -15.54 0.07
CA ALA A 25 -9.86 -16.95 0.32
C ALA A 25 -8.69 -17.11 1.31
N ALA A 26 -7.60 -16.38 1.11
CA ALA A 26 -6.44 -16.39 2.00
C ALA A 26 -6.79 -16.01 3.45
N ILE A 27 -7.65 -15.00 3.64
CA ILE A 27 -8.20 -14.61 4.94
C ILE A 27 -8.99 -15.76 5.56
N LEU A 28 -9.87 -16.39 4.80
CA LEU A 28 -10.78 -17.43 5.32
C LEU A 28 -10.06 -18.74 5.67
N VAL A 29 -9.03 -19.13 4.93
CA VAL A 29 -8.27 -20.36 5.19
C VAL A 29 -7.21 -20.20 6.28
N THR A 30 -6.84 -18.96 6.64
CA THR A 30 -5.90 -18.71 7.75
C THR A 30 -6.53 -19.21 9.06
N PRO A 31 -5.89 -20.12 9.81
CA PRO A 31 -6.50 -20.66 11.02
C PRO A 31 -6.59 -19.59 12.13
N PRO A 32 -7.50 -19.77 13.10
CA PRO A 32 -7.52 -18.95 14.31
C PRO A 32 -6.23 -19.11 15.12
N ASP A 33 -5.76 -18.00 15.70
CA ASP A 33 -4.63 -18.00 16.65
C ASP A 33 -5.09 -18.35 18.07
N GLU A 34 -4.20 -18.92 18.88
CA GLU A 34 -4.52 -19.33 20.25
C GLU A 34 -4.92 -18.15 21.15
N LYS A 35 -4.33 -16.97 20.95
CA LYS A 35 -4.60 -15.77 21.74
C LYS A 35 -5.60 -14.85 21.06
N LEU A 36 -5.44 -14.63 19.76
CA LEU A 36 -6.24 -13.67 18.99
C LEU A 36 -7.50 -14.30 18.37
N GLY A 37 -7.65 -15.62 18.40
CA GLY A 37 -8.75 -16.31 17.71
C GLY A 37 -8.78 -15.93 16.23
N THR A 38 -9.97 -15.67 15.70
CA THR A 38 -10.15 -15.27 14.30
C THR A 38 -9.67 -13.84 14.00
N MET A 39 -9.45 -12.99 15.01
CA MET A 39 -8.97 -11.62 14.82
C MET A 39 -7.54 -11.56 14.29
N VAL A 40 -6.76 -12.64 14.40
CA VAL A 40 -5.44 -12.75 13.74
C VAL A 40 -5.54 -12.46 12.24
N ARG A 41 -6.63 -12.88 11.59
CA ARG A 41 -6.87 -12.67 10.16
C ARG A 41 -6.96 -11.19 9.82
N PHE A 42 -7.57 -10.40 10.69
CA PHE A 42 -7.70 -8.95 10.52
C PHE A 42 -6.33 -8.26 10.62
N VAL A 43 -5.54 -8.61 11.64
CA VAL A 43 -4.18 -8.08 11.82
C VAL A 43 -3.28 -8.46 10.64
N MET A 44 -3.35 -9.72 10.21
CA MET A 44 -2.59 -10.21 9.06
C MET A 44 -2.98 -9.49 7.78
N PHE A 45 -4.28 -9.24 7.55
CA PHE A 45 -4.73 -8.49 6.39
C PHE A 45 -4.23 -7.04 6.42
N HIS A 46 -4.36 -6.35 7.56
CA HIS A 46 -3.81 -5.00 7.75
C HIS A 46 -2.29 -4.95 7.51
N GLY A 47 -1.55 -5.92 8.02
CA GLY A 47 -0.11 -6.05 7.78
C GLY A 47 0.21 -6.27 6.30
N ALA A 48 -0.51 -7.20 5.65
CA ALA A 48 -0.32 -7.52 4.25
C ALA A 48 -0.60 -6.32 3.34
N SER A 49 -1.70 -5.62 3.58
CA SER A 49 -2.04 -4.40 2.84
C SER A 49 -1.06 -3.26 3.12
N THR A 50 -0.49 -3.17 4.33
CA THR A 50 0.56 -2.18 4.65
C THR A 50 1.83 -2.43 3.85
N TRP A 51 2.26 -3.68 3.69
CA TRP A 51 3.41 -4.02 2.84
C TRP A 51 3.19 -3.64 1.38
N VAL A 52 2.02 -3.96 0.82
CA VAL A 52 1.68 -3.55 -0.56
C VAL A 52 1.75 -2.03 -0.70
N ASN A 53 1.25 -1.31 0.29
CA ASN A 53 1.21 0.14 0.25
C ASN A 53 2.58 0.81 0.42
N MET A 54 3.45 0.23 1.24
CA MET A 54 4.85 0.63 1.31
C MET A 54 5.54 0.41 -0.04
N ALA A 55 5.27 -0.72 -0.70
CA ALA A 55 5.79 -0.99 -2.03
C ALA A 55 5.30 0.03 -3.06
N THR A 56 4.04 0.46 -3.02
CA THR A 56 3.52 1.45 -3.98
C THR A 56 4.09 2.84 -3.77
N PHE A 57 4.27 3.30 -2.53
CA PHE A 57 5.01 4.54 -2.25
C PHE A 57 6.47 4.46 -2.69
N THR A 58 7.12 3.31 -2.45
CA THR A 58 8.51 3.07 -2.89
C THR A 58 8.62 3.16 -4.39
N LEU A 59 7.72 2.49 -5.12
CA LEU A 59 7.69 2.53 -6.58
C LEU A 59 7.37 3.95 -7.09
N ALA A 60 6.47 4.69 -6.43
CA ALA A 60 6.20 6.09 -6.80
C ALA A 60 7.48 6.93 -6.72
N GLY A 61 8.26 6.77 -5.63
CA GLY A 61 9.57 7.41 -5.49
C GLY A 61 10.58 6.99 -6.56
N VAL A 62 10.67 5.69 -6.87
CA VAL A 62 11.56 5.17 -7.93
C VAL A 62 11.19 5.73 -9.31
N PHE A 63 9.92 5.72 -9.68
CA PHE A 63 9.45 6.33 -10.93
C PHE A 63 9.63 7.86 -10.92
N GLY A 64 9.50 8.50 -9.76
CA GLY A 64 9.81 9.92 -9.57
C GLY A 64 11.27 10.22 -9.89
N VAL A 65 12.22 9.46 -9.33
CA VAL A 65 13.65 9.57 -9.64
C VAL A 65 13.91 9.32 -11.13
N ALA A 66 13.35 8.25 -11.71
CA ALA A 66 13.51 7.94 -13.12
C ALA A 66 13.02 9.10 -14.01
N TYR A 67 11.89 9.73 -13.67
CA TYR A 67 11.38 10.91 -14.37
C TYR A 67 12.32 12.11 -14.26
N LEU A 68 12.86 12.38 -13.05
CA LEU A 68 13.84 13.45 -12.83
C LEU A 68 15.12 13.24 -13.64
N LEU A 69 15.53 11.98 -13.84
CA LEU A 69 16.66 11.59 -14.69
C LEU A 69 16.34 11.60 -16.20
N GLY A 70 15.19 12.15 -16.59
CA GLY A 70 14.83 12.35 -17.99
C GLY A 70 14.01 11.23 -18.62
N GLN A 71 13.64 10.18 -17.89
CA GLN A 71 12.75 9.13 -18.41
C GLN A 71 11.30 9.62 -18.42
N GLY A 72 10.91 10.36 -19.47
CA GLY A 72 9.57 10.97 -19.58
C GLY A 72 8.41 9.98 -19.44
N GLY A 73 8.60 8.72 -19.80
CA GLY A 73 7.60 7.66 -19.62
C GLY A 73 7.29 7.31 -18.15
N ALA A 74 8.20 7.63 -17.22
CA ALA A 74 8.08 7.33 -15.79
C ALA A 74 7.06 8.22 -15.07
N ARG A 75 6.84 9.46 -15.55
CA ARG A 75 5.90 10.43 -14.94
C ARG A 75 4.53 9.82 -14.66
N ARG A 76 3.91 9.23 -15.69
CA ARG A 76 2.55 8.66 -15.60
C ARG A 76 2.47 7.50 -14.61
N TRP A 77 3.52 6.69 -14.52
CA TRP A 77 3.56 5.58 -13.56
C TRP A 77 3.68 6.09 -12.12
N GLY A 78 4.57 7.04 -11.85
CA GLY A 78 4.70 7.68 -10.55
C GLY A 78 3.38 8.33 -10.08
N GLU A 79 2.75 9.13 -10.95
CA GLU A 79 1.44 9.74 -10.66
C GLU A 79 0.36 8.69 -10.35
N SER A 80 0.32 7.59 -11.11
CA SER A 80 -0.70 6.55 -10.92
C SER A 80 -0.48 5.75 -9.64
N LEU A 81 0.78 5.50 -9.27
CA LEU A 81 1.13 4.89 -7.99
C LEU A 81 0.74 5.79 -6.83
N ARG A 82 0.92 7.11 -6.93
CA ARG A 82 0.46 8.08 -5.93
C ARG A 82 -1.06 8.03 -5.75
N TRP A 83 -1.80 8.03 -6.86
CA TRP A 83 -3.26 7.89 -6.89
C TRP A 83 -3.76 6.60 -6.23
N ALA A 84 -3.01 5.50 -6.32
CA ALA A 84 -3.35 4.24 -5.66
C ALA A 84 -2.91 4.17 -4.19
N SER A 85 -1.73 4.73 -3.88
CA SER A 85 -1.11 4.64 -2.55
C SER A 85 -1.88 5.46 -1.51
N LEU A 86 -2.36 6.65 -1.86
CA LEU A 86 -3.03 7.53 -0.90
C LEU A 86 -4.33 6.89 -0.34
N PRO A 87 -5.31 6.44 -1.17
CA PRO A 87 -6.49 5.76 -0.65
C PRO A 87 -6.15 4.49 0.13
N LEU A 88 -5.19 3.69 -0.35
CA LEU A 88 -4.77 2.48 0.34
C LEU A 88 -4.13 2.79 1.71
N TRP A 89 -3.37 3.88 1.83
CA TRP A 89 -2.77 4.33 3.11
C TRP A 89 -3.82 4.86 4.07
N THR A 90 -4.81 5.60 3.57
CA THR A 90 -5.95 6.04 4.38
C THR A 90 -6.72 4.83 4.94
N ILE A 91 -7.05 3.85 4.10
CA ILE A 91 -7.73 2.63 4.53
C ILE A 91 -6.87 1.88 5.56
N ASN A 92 -5.57 1.69 5.30
CA ASN A 92 -4.67 1.03 6.24
C ASN A 92 -4.53 1.76 7.57
N SER A 93 -4.55 3.10 7.57
CA SER A 93 -4.52 3.90 8.78
C SER A 93 -5.77 3.64 9.63
N ILE A 94 -6.94 3.57 9.00
CA ILE A 94 -8.21 3.22 9.67
C ILE A 94 -8.15 1.78 10.21
N LEU A 95 -7.68 0.83 9.41
CA LEU A 95 -7.53 -0.57 9.85
C LEU A 95 -6.57 -0.68 11.04
N GLY A 96 -5.48 0.09 11.06
CA GLY A 96 -4.54 0.15 12.19
C GLY A 96 -5.19 0.68 13.47
N LEU A 97 -5.95 1.77 13.38
CA LEU A 97 -6.70 2.32 14.52
C LEU A 97 -7.77 1.34 15.03
N LEU A 98 -8.49 0.68 14.13
CA LEU A 98 -9.45 -0.36 14.48
C LEU A 98 -8.75 -1.56 15.15
N SER A 99 -7.56 -1.95 14.67
CA SER A 99 -6.76 -2.99 15.30
C SER A 99 -6.38 -2.63 16.73
N MET A 100 -5.90 -1.40 16.96
CA MET A 100 -5.63 -0.85 18.29
C MET A 100 -6.85 -0.93 19.19
N GLN A 101 -7.98 -0.43 18.71
CA GLN A 101 -9.21 -0.40 19.50
C GLN A 101 -9.75 -1.80 19.84
N MET A 102 -9.81 -2.70 18.86
CA MET A 102 -10.49 -4.00 19.01
C MET A 102 -9.63 -5.05 19.69
N ILE A 103 -8.31 -5.02 19.52
CA ILE A 103 -7.40 -6.08 19.98
C ILE A 103 -6.64 -5.64 21.22
N TRP A 104 -6.29 -4.37 21.29
CA TRP A 104 -5.42 -3.82 22.34
C TRP A 104 -6.19 -2.95 23.35
N GLY A 105 -7.52 -2.88 23.23
CA GLY A 105 -8.41 -2.21 24.19
C GLY A 105 -8.41 -0.68 24.13
N GLY A 106 -7.75 -0.08 23.14
CA GLY A 106 -7.71 1.37 22.97
C GLY A 106 -6.68 1.85 21.95
N ILE A 107 -6.79 3.11 21.54
CA ILE A 107 -5.80 3.76 20.66
C ILE A 107 -4.60 4.22 21.50
N LEU A 108 -3.41 3.68 21.23
CA LEU A 108 -2.18 4.12 21.88
C LEU A 108 -1.58 5.31 21.11
N TRP A 109 -1.93 6.52 21.52
CA TRP A 109 -1.45 7.75 20.90
C TRP A 109 0.07 7.94 20.99
N THR A 110 0.73 7.28 21.94
CA THR A 110 2.18 7.34 22.14
C THR A 110 2.97 6.32 21.31
N GLU A 111 2.30 5.48 20.50
CA GLU A 111 2.96 4.56 19.57
C GLU A 111 3.70 5.34 18.48
N PRO A 112 5.04 5.28 18.40
CA PRO A 112 5.79 6.06 17.40
C PRO A 112 5.36 5.77 15.96
N ARG A 113 4.96 4.53 15.65
CA ARG A 113 4.48 4.17 14.32
C ARG A 113 3.13 4.76 13.95
N LEU A 114 2.32 5.14 14.95
CA LEU A 114 1.09 5.89 14.70
C LEU A 114 1.40 7.31 14.21
N GLY A 115 2.36 7.97 14.86
CA GLY A 115 2.87 9.27 14.42
C GLY A 115 3.46 9.22 13.02
N MET A 116 4.27 8.19 12.72
CA MET A 116 4.75 7.92 11.36
C MET A 116 3.60 7.74 10.37
N THR A 117 2.57 6.96 10.72
CA THR A 117 1.43 6.67 9.84
C THR A 117 0.72 7.95 9.44
N PHE A 118 0.44 8.84 10.39
CA PHE A 118 -0.18 10.14 10.12
C PHE A 118 0.76 11.12 9.41
N GLY A 119 2.06 11.09 9.71
CA GLY A 119 3.07 11.89 9.02
C GLY A 119 3.17 11.52 7.53
N VAL A 120 3.22 10.23 7.21
CA VAL A 120 3.23 9.72 5.84
C VAL A 120 1.91 10.07 5.13
N LEU A 121 0.77 9.90 5.81
CA LEU A 121 -0.53 10.27 5.25
C LEU A 121 -0.60 11.78 4.95
N GLY A 122 -0.18 12.62 5.88
CA GLY A 122 -0.12 14.08 5.72
C GLY A 122 0.79 14.48 4.55
N GLY A 123 2.00 13.91 4.49
CA GLY A 123 2.93 14.12 3.38
C GLY A 123 2.32 13.71 2.03
N ALA A 124 1.73 12.51 1.95
CA ALA A 124 1.07 12.03 0.74
C ALA A 124 -0.09 12.94 0.30
N MET A 125 -0.91 13.44 1.24
CA MET A 125 -1.97 14.39 0.95
C MET A 125 -1.43 15.72 0.41
N VAL A 126 -0.33 16.24 0.96
CA VAL A 126 0.31 17.46 0.45
C VAL A 126 0.81 17.25 -0.98
N ILE A 127 1.50 16.14 -1.27
CA ILE A 127 1.99 15.86 -2.62
C ILE A 127 0.83 15.72 -3.61
N PHE A 128 -0.24 15.03 -3.19
CA PHE A 128 -1.46 14.90 -3.98
C PHE A 128 -2.12 16.25 -4.24
N ALA A 129 -2.22 17.12 -3.23
CA ALA A 129 -2.72 18.48 -3.40
C ALA A 129 -1.85 19.29 -4.37
N VAL A 130 -0.51 19.17 -4.29
CA VAL A 130 0.38 19.83 -5.24
C VAL A 130 0.12 19.35 -6.66
N GLN A 131 -0.09 18.05 -6.87
CA GLN A 131 -0.43 17.49 -8.19
C GLN A 131 -1.75 18.02 -8.74
N MET A 132 -2.76 18.19 -7.89
CA MET A 132 -4.10 18.62 -8.31
C MET A 132 -4.19 20.13 -8.54
N LEU A 133 -3.43 20.91 -7.79
CA LEU A 133 -3.53 22.37 -7.78
C LEU A 133 -2.48 23.06 -8.64
N PHE A 134 -1.34 22.41 -8.92
CA PHE A 134 -0.22 23.01 -9.65
C PHE A 134 0.33 22.07 -10.74
N ASP A 135 0.69 22.61 -11.90
CA ASP A 135 1.42 21.87 -12.94
C ASP A 135 2.92 21.82 -12.64
N ALA A 136 3.27 21.07 -11.58
CA ALA A 136 4.64 20.93 -11.09
C ALA A 136 5.08 19.46 -11.04
N PRO A 137 5.14 18.74 -12.20
CA PRO A 137 5.39 17.30 -12.23
C PRO A 137 6.76 16.92 -11.66
N LYS A 138 7.79 17.75 -11.87
CA LYS A 138 9.12 17.51 -11.28
C LYS A 138 9.14 17.68 -9.76
N VAL A 139 8.37 18.64 -9.23
CA VAL A 139 8.24 18.85 -7.79
C VAL A 139 7.58 17.64 -7.15
N THR A 140 6.45 17.20 -7.69
CA THR A 140 5.75 16.03 -7.11
C THR A 140 6.56 14.73 -7.23
N ALA A 141 7.33 14.55 -8.30
CA ALA A 141 8.26 13.43 -8.45
C ALA A 141 9.40 13.45 -7.41
N ALA A 142 9.97 14.64 -7.13
CA ALA A 142 10.99 14.80 -6.09
C ALA A 142 10.40 14.53 -4.70
N LEU A 143 9.18 14.99 -4.44
CA LEU A 143 8.51 14.75 -3.17
C LEU A 143 8.10 13.28 -2.99
N ASP A 144 7.71 12.55 -4.04
CA ASP A 144 7.47 11.10 -3.94
C ASP A 144 8.75 10.36 -3.52
N ALA A 145 9.89 10.73 -4.10
CA ALA A 145 11.19 10.15 -3.74
C ALA A 145 11.55 10.46 -2.29
N LEU A 146 11.34 11.70 -1.85
CA LEU A 146 11.56 12.12 -0.47
C LEU A 146 10.62 11.38 0.50
N LEU A 147 9.34 11.24 0.16
CA LEU A 147 8.35 10.52 0.97
C LEU A 147 8.72 9.04 1.10
N ALA A 148 9.12 8.39 0.00
CA ALA A 148 9.60 7.01 0.03
C ALA A 148 10.84 6.84 0.89
N GLY A 149 11.83 7.73 0.76
CA GLY A 149 13.03 7.72 1.60
C GLY A 149 12.73 7.94 3.09
N THR A 150 11.83 8.89 3.38
CA THR A 150 11.38 9.19 4.74
C THR A 150 10.62 8.01 5.34
N LEU A 151 9.70 7.41 4.58
CA LEU A 151 8.96 6.22 4.96
C LEU A 151 9.91 5.11 5.41
N TRP A 152 10.89 4.74 4.58
CA TRP A 152 11.83 3.67 4.93
C TRP A 152 12.75 4.04 6.07
N THR A 153 13.22 5.29 6.14
CA THR A 153 14.03 5.76 7.27
C THR A 153 13.25 5.57 8.57
N LEU A 154 11.99 6.02 8.62
CA LEU A 154 11.13 5.87 9.80
C LEU A 154 10.85 4.40 10.13
N VAL A 155 10.60 3.54 9.14
CA VAL A 155 10.41 2.10 9.36
C VAL A 155 11.62 1.45 10.03
N LEU A 156 12.83 1.85 9.65
CA LEU A 156 14.08 1.27 10.12
C LEU A 156 14.51 1.78 11.49
N VAL A 157 14.17 3.02 11.84
CA VAL A 157 14.64 3.64 13.10
C VAL A 157 13.60 3.62 14.22
N LEU A 158 12.30 3.60 13.89
CA LEU A 158 11.26 3.64 14.92
C LEU A 158 11.08 2.26 15.56
N PRO A 159 11.07 2.20 16.90
CA PRO A 159 10.87 0.94 17.61
C PRO A 159 9.46 0.39 17.36
N ASN A 160 9.32 -0.93 17.53
CA ASN A 160 8.03 -1.59 17.59
C ASN A 160 7.62 -1.74 19.06
N LEU A 161 6.60 -1.04 19.55
CA LEU A 161 6.08 -1.31 20.90
C LEU A 161 5.11 -2.52 20.90
N PHE A 162 4.30 -2.66 19.84
CA PHE A 162 3.31 -3.75 19.71
C PHE A 162 3.62 -4.81 18.66
N HIS A 163 4.60 -4.60 17.81
CA HIS A 163 4.90 -5.52 16.72
C HIS A 163 6.10 -6.39 17.08
N PRO A 164 5.93 -7.65 17.51
CA PRO A 164 7.05 -8.58 17.54
C PRO A 164 7.68 -8.62 16.14
N ASP A 165 8.98 -8.88 16.07
CA ASP A 165 9.65 -8.94 14.78
C ASP A 165 9.11 -10.14 13.99
N SER A 166 8.38 -9.86 12.90
CA SER A 166 7.99 -10.84 11.89
C SER A 166 7.31 -12.13 12.43
N PRO A 167 6.27 -12.04 13.29
CA PRO A 167 5.68 -13.21 13.97
C PRO A 167 5.14 -14.24 12.98
N ILE A 168 4.67 -13.80 11.82
CA ILE A 168 4.14 -14.68 10.76
C ILE A 168 5.26 -15.57 10.21
N PHE A 169 6.40 -14.99 9.84
CA PHE A 169 7.50 -15.73 9.25
C PHE A 169 8.30 -16.52 10.30
N GLN A 170 8.30 -16.07 11.55
CA GLN A 170 8.90 -16.80 12.67
C GLN A 170 8.02 -17.93 13.20
N SER A 171 6.73 -17.99 12.85
CA SER A 171 5.81 -19.02 13.31
C SER A 171 6.16 -20.44 12.85
N GLY A 172 6.92 -20.60 11.75
CA GLY A 172 7.17 -21.88 11.10
C GLY A 172 5.93 -22.57 10.53
N ASN A 173 4.76 -21.93 10.59
CA ASN A 173 3.49 -22.52 10.21
C ASN A 173 3.03 -21.98 8.83
N TRP A 174 3.03 -22.88 7.86
CA TRP A 174 2.68 -22.58 6.47
C TRP A 174 1.25 -22.09 6.27
N ALA A 175 0.31 -22.37 7.18
CA ALA A 175 -1.04 -21.84 7.09
C ALA A 175 -1.05 -20.32 7.31
N TYR A 176 -0.26 -19.81 8.27
CA TYR A 176 -0.11 -18.37 8.49
C TYR A 176 0.74 -17.71 7.41
N ILE A 177 1.88 -18.31 7.06
CA ILE A 177 2.79 -17.76 6.04
C ILE A 177 2.10 -17.73 4.67
N GLY A 178 1.50 -18.83 4.25
CA GLY A 178 0.77 -18.94 2.99
C GLY A 178 -0.45 -18.03 2.96
N GLY A 179 -1.21 -17.95 4.07
CA GLY A 179 -2.32 -17.03 4.22
C GLY A 179 -1.89 -15.57 4.04
N PHE A 180 -0.83 -15.14 4.73
CA PHE A 180 -0.30 -13.79 4.61
C PHE A 180 0.21 -13.47 3.20
N LEU A 181 1.00 -14.35 2.60
CA LEU A 181 1.49 -14.17 1.23
C LEU A 181 0.35 -14.15 0.21
N GLY A 182 -0.70 -14.94 0.41
CA GLY A 182 -1.92 -14.89 -0.40
C GLY A 182 -2.64 -13.55 -0.30
N MET A 183 -2.72 -12.96 0.90
CA MET A 183 -3.27 -11.62 1.10
C MET A 183 -2.40 -10.55 0.41
N VAL A 184 -1.07 -10.60 0.59
CA VAL A 184 -0.13 -9.68 -0.08
C VAL A 184 -0.26 -9.78 -1.59
N ALA A 185 -0.30 -11.00 -2.14
CA ALA A 185 -0.45 -11.23 -3.58
C ALA A 185 -1.80 -10.70 -4.09
N GLY A 186 -2.90 -11.00 -3.40
CA GLY A 186 -4.22 -10.52 -3.79
C GLY A 186 -4.32 -8.99 -3.79
N VAL A 187 -3.90 -8.33 -2.71
CA VAL A 187 -3.91 -6.86 -2.64
C VAL A 187 -2.92 -6.26 -3.66
N GLY A 188 -1.73 -6.84 -3.79
CA GLY A 188 -0.70 -6.38 -4.73
C GLY A 188 -1.12 -6.46 -6.19
N ILE A 189 -1.72 -7.58 -6.61
CA ILE A 189 -2.23 -7.76 -7.97
C ILE A 189 -3.38 -6.78 -8.25
N ALA A 190 -4.33 -6.66 -7.32
CA ALA A 190 -5.43 -5.71 -7.48
C ALA A 190 -4.91 -4.28 -7.67
N THR A 191 -3.96 -3.85 -6.82
CA THR A 191 -3.33 -2.54 -6.93
C THR A 191 -2.54 -2.37 -8.22
N ALA A 192 -1.79 -3.38 -8.67
CA ALA A 192 -1.08 -3.33 -9.95
C ALA A 192 -2.02 -3.18 -11.15
N CYS A 193 -3.17 -3.86 -11.14
CA CYS A 193 -4.21 -3.71 -12.16
C CYS A 193 -4.79 -2.29 -12.16
N ILE A 194 -5.13 -1.75 -10.98
CA ILE A 194 -5.65 -0.38 -10.82
C ILE A 194 -4.62 0.64 -11.32
N VAL A 195 -3.37 0.55 -10.87
CA VAL A 195 -2.27 1.43 -11.30
C VAL A 195 -2.11 1.37 -12.81
N THR A 196 -2.17 0.19 -13.43
CA THR A 196 -2.06 0.03 -14.88
C THR A 196 -3.22 0.70 -15.62
N LEU A 197 -4.46 0.53 -15.12
CA LEU A 197 -5.65 1.18 -15.68
C LEU A 197 -5.53 2.69 -15.62
N VAL A 198 -5.09 3.25 -14.49
CA VAL A 198 -4.89 4.69 -14.30
C VAL A 198 -3.74 5.19 -15.17
N ALA A 199 -2.60 4.52 -15.14
CA ALA A 199 -1.38 4.93 -15.87
C ALA A 199 -1.62 5.01 -17.36
N ARG A 200 -2.45 4.14 -17.91
CA ARG A 200 -2.72 4.06 -19.35
C ARG A 200 -4.08 4.59 -19.78
N ARG A 201 -4.80 5.31 -18.90
CA ARG A 201 -6.06 5.98 -19.26
C ARG A 201 -5.83 6.95 -20.42
N THR A 202 -6.77 7.01 -21.36
CA THR A 202 -6.82 8.09 -22.34
C THR A 202 -7.18 9.37 -21.60
N VAL A 203 -6.34 10.40 -21.73
CA VAL A 203 -6.70 11.76 -21.35
C VAL A 203 -7.31 12.36 -22.62
N ALA A 204 -8.57 12.77 -22.56
CA ALA A 204 -9.12 13.61 -23.62
C ALA A 204 -8.40 14.97 -23.51
N GLU A 205 -7.78 15.39 -24.61
CA GLU A 205 -7.22 16.75 -24.75
C GLU A 205 -8.34 17.78 -24.88
#